data_AF-A0A960M104-F1
#
_entry.id   AF-A0A960M104-F1
#
_cell.length_a   1.000
_cell.length_b   1.000
_cell.length_c   1.000
_cell.angle_alpha   90.00
_cell.angle_beta   90.00
_cell.angle_gamma   90.00
#
_symmetry.space_group_name_H-M   'P 1'
#
loop_
_entity.id
_entity.type
_entity.pdbx_description
1 polymer ?
#
loop_
_entity_poly.entity_id
_entity_poly.type
_entity_poly.pdbx_seq_one_letter_code
_entity_poly.pdbx_strand_id
1 'polypeptide(L)'
;MKIHDEKTNQWEWKALGAPAPVKKAMAIQTKALIQAPAMLGIAALMYFGFDHVVVPSIVAVLSVLVLAGGLFYHPLFHAVERGGRWFGHMVIVTVNWILLAPFYFLVFGFGRLVLRLQGIDPMDRAYPAAAETCWLPRKKIESLDQYRKQH
;
A
#
# COMPACT_ATOMS: atom_id res chain seq x y z
N MET A 1 -21.67 45.27 22.45
CA MET A 1 -20.37 44.79 21.95
C MET A 1 -20.38 43.26 22.07
N LYS A 2 -20.79 42.55 21.02
CA LYS A 2 -20.86 41.08 21.00
C LYS A 2 -19.54 40.57 20.46
N ILE A 3 -18.79 39.87 21.31
CA ILE A 3 -17.55 39.17 20.94
C ILE A 3 -17.99 38.05 19.99
N HIS A 4 -17.55 38.13 18.73
CA HIS A 4 -17.73 37.06 17.77
C HIS A 4 -16.92 35.86 18.26
N ASP A 5 -17.65 34.82 18.65
CA ASP A 5 -17.15 33.52 19.07
C ASP A 5 -16.29 32.95 17.93
N GLU A 6 -14.97 32.92 18.12
CA GLU A 6 -13.98 32.26 17.25
C GLU A 6 -14.19 30.74 17.30
N LYS A 7 -15.29 30.27 16.70
CA LYS A 7 -15.43 28.87 16.29
C LYS A 7 -14.55 28.67 15.07
N THR A 8 -13.26 28.57 15.34
CA THR A 8 -12.23 28.03 14.47
C THR A 8 -12.78 26.80 13.74
N ASN A 9 -12.51 26.74 12.44
CA ASN A 9 -12.86 25.69 11.49
C ASN A 9 -12.31 24.30 11.91
N GLN A 10 -12.84 23.72 12.98
CA GLN A 10 -12.64 22.30 13.26
C GLN A 10 -13.59 21.53 12.34
N TRP A 11 -13.07 21.19 11.18
CA TRP A 11 -13.75 20.40 10.17
C TRP A 11 -14.23 19.08 10.81
N GLU A 12 -15.55 18.87 10.89
CA GLU A 12 -16.24 17.78 11.63
C GLU A 12 -16.04 16.36 11.05
N TRP A 13 -14.96 16.08 10.31
CA TRP A 13 -14.71 14.73 9.78
C TRP A 13 -14.55 13.69 10.90
N LYS A 14 -14.21 14.09 12.14
CA LYS A 14 -14.21 13.21 13.32
C LYS A 14 -15.60 12.91 13.88
N ALA A 15 -16.62 13.73 13.59
CA ALA A 15 -17.97 13.55 14.12
C ALA A 15 -18.82 12.58 13.28
N LEU A 16 -18.45 12.35 12.01
CA LEU A 16 -19.24 11.53 11.07
C LEU A 16 -18.88 10.03 11.08
N GLY A 17 -17.83 9.61 11.79
CA GLY A 17 -17.44 8.22 11.92
C GLY A 17 -17.48 7.78 13.36
N ALA A 18 -18.45 6.93 13.74
CA ALA A 18 -18.31 6.16 14.97
C ALA A 18 -16.92 5.49 14.96
N PRO A 19 -16.12 5.60 16.04
CA PRO A 19 -14.80 4.98 16.06
C PRO A 19 -14.97 3.51 15.69
N ALA A 20 -14.22 3.06 14.68
CA ALA A 20 -14.31 1.68 14.22
C ALA A 20 -14.20 0.76 15.44
N PRO A 21 -15.06 -0.27 15.56
CA PRO A 21 -15.07 -1.12 16.74
C PRO A 21 -13.67 -1.66 16.99
N VAL A 22 -13.14 -1.39 18.19
CA VAL A 22 -11.81 -1.88 18.58
C VAL A 22 -11.87 -3.40 18.56
N LYS A 23 -11.23 -4.02 17.57
CA LYS A 23 -11.15 -5.47 17.47
C LYS A 23 -10.46 -5.98 18.75
N LYS A 24 -11.20 -6.76 19.56
CA LYS A 24 -10.62 -7.38 20.75
C LYS A 24 -9.42 -8.22 20.32
N ALA A 25 -8.27 -7.98 20.95
CA ALA A 25 -7.07 -8.76 20.67
C ALA A 25 -7.36 -10.23 21.03
N MET A 26 -7.26 -11.10 20.04
CA MET A 26 -7.37 -12.54 20.25
C MET A 26 -6.17 -13.01 21.08
N ALA A 27 -6.42 -13.92 22.04
CA ALA A 27 -5.37 -14.51 22.86
C ALA A 27 -4.30 -15.17 21.98
N ILE A 28 -3.03 -15.06 22.38
CA ILE A 28 -1.87 -15.59 21.64
C ILE A 28 -2.02 -17.10 21.41
N GLN A 29 -2.50 -17.83 22.41
CA GLN A 29 -2.75 -19.26 22.32
C GLN A 29 -3.77 -19.62 21.24
N THR A 30 -4.88 -18.88 21.15
CA THR A 30 -5.90 -19.10 20.11
C THR A 30 -5.34 -18.82 18.72
N LYS A 31 -4.52 -17.77 18.56
CA LYS A 31 -3.83 -17.50 17.30
C LYS A 31 -2.90 -18.65 16.91
N ALA A 32 -2.06 -19.12 17.83
CA ALA A 32 -1.14 -20.22 17.58
C ALA A 32 -1.88 -21.53 17.24
N LEU A 33 -2.98 -21.81 17.95
CA LEU A 33 -3.81 -22.99 17.73
C LEU A 33 -4.49 -23.00 16.35
N ILE A 34 -4.83 -21.83 15.80
CA ILE A 34 -5.40 -21.72 14.45
C ILE A 34 -4.30 -21.72 13.39
N GLN A 35 -3.20 -20.99 13.64
CA GLN A 35 -2.14 -20.78 12.67
C GLN A 35 -1.32 -22.05 12.41
N ALA A 36 -0.98 -22.82 13.45
CA ALA A 36 -0.14 -24.00 13.28
C ALA A 36 -0.81 -25.10 12.42
N PRO A 37 -2.08 -25.50 12.65
CA PRO A 37 -2.77 -26.44 11.77
C PRO A 37 -2.92 -25.91 10.35
N ALA A 38 -3.18 -24.60 10.18
CA ALA A 38 -3.23 -24.00 8.85
C ALA A 38 -1.89 -24.11 8.10
N MET A 39 -0.77 -23.79 8.77
CA MET A 39 0.57 -23.94 8.21
C MET A 39 0.92 -25.41 7.92
N LEU A 40 0.53 -26.33 8.80
CA LEU A 40 0.76 -27.75 8.61
C LEU A 40 -0.06 -28.30 7.42
N GLY A 41 -1.30 -27.83 7.25
CA GLY A 41 -2.14 -28.15 6.10
C GLY A 41 -1.54 -27.66 4.78
N ILE A 42 -0.96 -26.45 4.76
CA ILE A 42 -0.22 -25.93 3.61
C ILE A 42 1.01 -26.79 3.33
N ALA A 43 1.80 -27.14 4.35
CA ALA A 43 2.97 -28.01 4.19
C ALA A 43 2.58 -29.39 3.61
N ALA A 44 1.50 -29.99 4.11
CA ALA A 44 1.00 -31.26 3.60
C ALA A 44 0.57 -31.14 2.13
N LEU A 45 -0.18 -30.09 1.78
CA LEU A 45 -0.59 -29.84 0.40
C LEU A 45 0.61 -29.64 -0.53
N MET A 46 1.66 -28.94 -0.07
CA MET A 46 2.89 -28.77 -0.85
C MET A 46 3.64 -30.08 -1.04
N TYR A 47 3.72 -30.90 0.01
CA TYR A 47 4.38 -32.21 -0.03
C TYR A 47 3.72 -33.15 -1.04
N PHE A 48 2.37 -33.22 -1.05
CA PHE A 48 1.65 -34.08 -1.98
C PHE A 48 1.52 -33.50 -3.40
N GLY A 49 1.59 -32.17 -3.55
CA GLY A 49 1.35 -31.50 -4.84
C GLY A 49 2.59 -31.26 -5.70
N PHE A 50 3.78 -31.04 -5.10
CA PHE A 50 4.94 -30.52 -5.82
C PHE A 50 6.19 -31.42 -5.75
N ASP A 51 6.13 -32.57 -5.07
CA ASP A 51 7.22 -33.55 -4.90
C ASP A 51 8.54 -32.98 -4.34
N HIS A 52 8.51 -31.75 -3.82
CA HIS A 52 9.63 -31.11 -3.18
C HIS A 52 9.57 -31.38 -1.67
N VAL A 53 10.53 -32.11 -1.14
CA VAL A 53 10.55 -32.48 0.30
C VAL A 53 11.06 -31.33 1.18
N VAL A 54 12.03 -30.55 0.71
CA VAL A 54 12.75 -29.57 1.53
C VAL A 54 11.85 -28.45 2.05
N VAL A 55 11.06 -27.84 1.17
CA VAL A 55 10.18 -26.70 1.51
C VAL A 55 9.09 -27.08 2.52
N PRO A 56 8.27 -28.14 2.31
CA PRO A 56 7.25 -28.51 3.27
C PRO A 56 7.83 -28.95 4.61
N SER A 57 9.03 -29.56 4.65
CA SER A 57 9.71 -29.87 5.91
C SER A 57 10.03 -28.60 6.70
N ILE A 58 10.53 -27.54 6.06
CA ILE A 58 10.80 -26.26 6.73
C ILE A 58 9.50 -25.65 7.28
N VAL A 59 8.42 -25.65 6.47
CA VAL A 59 7.12 -25.10 6.90
C VAL A 59 6.53 -25.91 8.06
N ALA A 60 6.65 -27.24 8.02
CA ALA A 60 6.19 -28.12 9.09
C ALA A 60 6.95 -27.86 10.40
N VAL A 61 8.29 -27.73 10.35
CA VAL A 61 9.11 -27.37 11.52
C VAL A 61 8.72 -26.00 12.07
N LEU A 62 8.53 -25.00 11.21
CA LEU A 62 8.05 -23.67 11.62
C LEU A 62 6.67 -23.74 12.27
N SER A 63 5.75 -24.57 11.76
CA SER A 63 4.43 -24.77 12.36
C SER A 63 4.54 -25.31 13.80
N VAL A 64 5.37 -26.33 14.02
CA VAL A 64 5.62 -26.89 15.36
C VAL A 64 6.24 -25.85 16.28
N LEU A 65 7.21 -25.06 15.79
CA LEU A 65 7.81 -23.98 16.57
C LEU A 65 6.81 -22.89 16.94
N VAL A 66 5.90 -22.52 16.04
CA VAL A 66 4.83 -21.55 16.31
C VAL A 66 3.86 -22.09 17.37
N LEU A 67 3.49 -23.38 17.26
CA LEU A 67 2.62 -24.02 18.24
C LEU A 67 3.30 -24.07 19.61
N ALA A 68 4.53 -24.59 19.68
CA ALA A 68 5.30 -24.68 20.91
C ALA A 68 5.57 -23.31 21.54
N GLY A 69 5.95 -22.31 20.73
CA GLY A 69 6.13 -20.94 21.19
C GLY A 69 4.84 -20.29 21.69
N GLY A 70 3.70 -20.57 21.03
CA GLY A 70 2.40 -20.04 21.45
C GLY A 70 1.86 -20.65 22.75
N LEU A 71 2.18 -21.91 23.04
CA LEU A 71 1.74 -22.62 24.25
C LEU A 71 2.70 -22.46 25.44
N PHE A 72 4.02 -22.52 25.20
CA PHE A 72 5.01 -22.64 26.27
C PHE A 72 5.91 -21.41 26.43
N TYR A 73 6.18 -20.64 25.37
CA TYR A 73 7.18 -19.56 25.42
C TYR A 73 6.83 -18.37 24.52
N HIS A 74 6.00 -17.46 25.05
CA HIS A 74 5.48 -16.29 24.34
C HIS A 74 6.53 -15.39 23.65
N PRO A 75 7.75 -15.16 24.19
CA PRO A 75 8.75 -14.33 23.52
C PRO A 75 9.18 -14.89 22.15
N LEU A 76 9.29 -16.21 22.02
CA LEU A 76 9.63 -16.86 20.75
C LEU A 76 8.51 -16.66 19.73
N PHE A 77 7.25 -16.80 20.14
CA PHE A 77 6.11 -16.53 19.27
C PHE A 77 6.16 -15.11 18.69
N HIS A 78 6.42 -14.10 19.52
CA HIS A 78 6.54 -12.71 19.05
C HIS A 78 7.72 -12.49 18.10
N ALA A 79 8.86 -13.15 18.33
CA ALA A 79 10.01 -13.07 17.43
C ALA A 79 9.67 -13.67 16.05
N VAL A 80 9.03 -14.85 16.02
CA VAL A 80 8.58 -15.49 14.79
C VAL A 80 7.52 -14.65 14.07
N GLU A 81 6.55 -14.09 14.79
CA GLU A 81 5.51 -13.23 14.21
C GLU A 81 6.11 -11.94 13.62
N ARG A 82 7.12 -11.36 14.27
CA ARG A 82 7.83 -10.18 13.77
C ARG A 82 8.63 -10.51 12.52
N GLY A 83 9.38 -11.62 12.53
CA GLY A 83 10.12 -12.11 11.38
C GLY A 83 9.21 -12.42 10.19
N GLY A 84 8.10 -13.13 10.45
CA GLY A 84 7.10 -13.47 9.43
C GLY A 84 6.43 -12.24 8.83
N ARG A 85 6.07 -11.24 9.64
CA ARG A 85 5.52 -9.97 9.12
C ARG A 85 6.52 -9.22 8.25
N TRP A 86 7.77 -9.13 8.69
CA TRP A 86 8.83 -8.48 7.92
C TRP A 86 9.08 -9.20 6.59
N PHE A 87 9.20 -10.53 6.62
CA PHE A 87 9.36 -11.35 5.42
C PHE A 87 8.17 -11.22 4.47
N GLY A 88 6.94 -11.32 4.99
CA GLY A 88 5.72 -11.14 4.19
C GLY A 88 5.66 -9.77 3.54
N HIS A 89 6.07 -8.71 4.26
CA HIS A 89 6.16 -7.37 3.69
C HIS A 89 7.19 -7.31 2.56
N MET A 90 8.38 -7.88 2.75
CA MET A 90 9.40 -7.95 1.70
C MET A 90 8.89 -8.70 0.46
N VAL A 91 8.27 -9.87 0.63
CA VAL A 91 7.70 -10.63 -0.49
C VAL A 91 6.65 -9.81 -1.24
N ILE A 92 5.70 -9.18 -0.54
CA ILE A 92 4.66 -8.36 -1.16
C ILE A 92 5.29 -7.19 -1.92
N VAL A 93 6.24 -6.48 -1.32
CA VAL A 93 6.94 -5.35 -1.96
C VAL A 93 7.68 -5.83 -3.21
N THR A 94 8.43 -6.92 -3.11
CA THR A 94 9.18 -7.48 -4.24
C THR A 94 8.27 -7.94 -5.37
N VAL A 95 7.21 -8.71 -5.06
CA VAL A 95 6.23 -9.16 -6.06
C VAL A 95 5.54 -7.97 -6.70
N ASN A 96 5.14 -6.97 -5.90
CA ASN A 96 4.52 -5.77 -6.41
C ASN A 96 5.46 -4.99 -7.33
N TRP A 97 6.75 -4.84 -6.99
CA TRP A 97 7.74 -4.21 -7.86
C TRP A 97 7.95 -4.97 -9.17
N ILE A 98 8.12 -6.29 -9.08
CA ILE A 98 8.33 -7.15 -10.25
C ILE A 98 7.11 -7.17 -11.16
N LEU A 99 5.90 -7.03 -10.63
CA LEU A 99 4.69 -6.99 -11.43
C LEU A 99 4.41 -5.60 -11.99
N LEU A 100 4.50 -4.57 -11.15
CA LEU A 100 4.14 -3.20 -11.48
C LEU A 100 5.12 -2.57 -12.48
N ALA A 101 6.43 -2.81 -12.32
CA ALA A 101 7.44 -2.22 -13.21
C ALA A 101 7.27 -2.66 -14.68
N PRO A 102 7.24 -3.96 -15.03
CA PRO A 102 7.02 -4.36 -16.41
C PRO A 102 5.64 -3.97 -16.89
N PHE A 103 4.60 -4.09 -16.06
CA PHE A 103 3.25 -3.65 -16.41
C PHE A 103 3.21 -2.17 -16.79
N TYR A 104 3.88 -1.31 -16.02
CA TYR A 104 4.03 0.11 -16.31
C TYR A 104 4.68 0.33 -17.68
N PHE A 105 5.81 -0.32 -17.97
CA PHE A 105 6.47 -0.16 -19.26
C PHE A 105 5.65 -0.70 -20.42
N LEU A 106 4.91 -1.79 -20.23
CA LEU A 106 4.07 -2.39 -21.26
C LEU A 106 2.91 -1.45 -21.60
N VAL A 107 2.19 -0.95 -20.59
CA VAL A 107 1.02 -0.09 -20.79
C VAL A 107 1.42 1.30 -21.24
N PHE A 108 2.33 1.97 -20.54
CA PHE A 108 2.72 3.35 -20.88
C PHE A 108 3.61 3.41 -22.11
N GLY A 109 4.48 2.42 -22.32
CA GLY A 109 5.30 2.34 -23.54
C GLY A 109 4.43 2.15 -24.77
N PHE A 110 3.46 1.23 -24.72
CA PHE A 110 2.52 1.03 -25.82
C PHE A 110 1.58 2.23 -26.00
N GLY A 111 1.05 2.78 -24.89
CA GLY A 111 0.21 3.98 -24.92
C GLY A 111 0.92 5.17 -25.56
N ARG A 112 2.19 5.41 -25.23
CA ARG A 112 3.01 6.45 -25.87
C ARG A 112 3.22 6.18 -27.35
N LEU A 113 3.46 4.93 -27.75
CA LEU A 113 3.59 4.57 -29.16
C LEU A 113 2.33 4.93 -29.95
N VAL A 114 1.15 4.60 -29.42
CA VAL A 114 -0.15 4.93 -30.04
C VAL A 114 -0.34 6.44 -30.15
N LEU A 115 -0.09 7.18 -29.06
CA LEU A 115 -0.19 8.64 -29.03
C LEU A 115 0.74 9.32 -30.05
N ARG A 116 1.96 8.81 -30.18
CA ARG A 116 2.93 9.29 -31.16
C ARG A 116 2.47 9.03 -32.60
N LEU A 117 1.88 7.86 -32.88
CA LEU A 117 1.30 7.54 -34.18
C LEU A 117 0.10 8.43 -34.53
N GLN A 118 -0.62 8.93 -33.52
CA GLN A 118 -1.73 9.89 -33.69
C GLN A 118 -1.27 11.35 -33.81
N GLY A 119 0.03 11.64 -33.63
CA GLY A 119 0.56 13.01 -33.62
C GLY A 119 0.17 13.83 -32.38
N ILE A 120 -0.31 13.16 -31.34
CA ILE A 120 -0.75 13.77 -30.07
C ILE A 120 0.19 13.22 -28.99
N ASP A 121 1.46 13.63 -28.97
CA ASP A 121 2.36 13.32 -27.85
C ASP A 121 2.38 14.52 -26.87
N PRO A 122 1.53 14.54 -25.83
CA PRO A 122 1.52 15.62 -24.84
C PRO A 122 2.79 15.62 -23.97
N MET A 123 3.59 14.55 -24.00
CA MET A 123 4.86 14.46 -23.29
C MET A 123 6.04 14.92 -24.14
N ASP A 124 5.85 15.15 -25.44
CA ASP A 124 6.80 15.88 -26.28
C ASP A 124 6.65 17.38 -25.99
N ARG A 125 6.96 17.77 -24.75
CA ARG A 125 7.16 19.17 -24.39
C ARG A 125 8.47 19.60 -25.04
N ALA A 126 8.40 19.92 -26.33
CA ALA A 126 9.40 20.77 -26.94
C ALA A 126 9.44 22.05 -26.11
N TYR A 127 10.55 22.26 -25.39
CA TYR A 127 10.79 23.56 -24.77
C TYR A 127 10.83 24.57 -25.91
N PRO A 128 10.00 25.64 -25.90
CA PRO A 128 10.13 26.69 -26.89
C PRO A 128 11.51 27.33 -26.68
N ALA A 129 12.46 26.94 -27.53
CA ALA A 129 13.90 27.14 -27.35
C ALA A 129 14.37 28.61 -27.45
N ALA A 130 13.44 29.55 -27.63
CA ALA A 130 13.73 30.97 -27.82
C ALA A 130 13.14 31.88 -26.73
N ALA A 131 12.38 31.34 -25.76
CA ALA A 131 11.85 32.17 -24.68
C ALA A 131 12.85 32.26 -23.52
N GLU A 132 13.28 33.48 -23.19
CA GLU A 132 14.21 33.73 -22.07
C GLU A 132 13.65 33.31 -20.70
N THR A 133 12.33 33.14 -20.59
CA THR A 133 11.68 32.72 -19.35
C THR A 133 10.55 31.72 -19.61
N CYS A 134 10.34 30.79 -18.67
CA CYS A 134 9.19 29.88 -18.64
C CYS A 134 7.89 30.55 -18.17
N TRP A 135 7.95 31.86 -17.87
CA TRP A 135 6.80 32.65 -17.47
C TRP A 135 6.02 33.07 -18.70
N LEU A 136 4.87 32.43 -18.92
CA LEU A 136 3.91 32.92 -19.90
C LEU A 136 3.38 34.29 -19.41
N PRO A 137 3.41 35.34 -20.25
CA PRO A 137 2.83 36.63 -19.87
C PRO A 137 1.35 36.42 -19.53
N ARG A 138 0.99 36.70 -18.28
CA ARG A 138 -0.39 36.57 -17.82
C ARG A 138 -1.23 37.57 -18.61
N LYS A 139 -2.33 37.11 -19.22
CA LYS A 139 -3.30 38.02 -19.85
C LYS A 139 -3.73 39.05 -18.81
N LYS A 140 -3.59 40.33 -19.14
CA LYS A 140 -3.94 41.44 -18.23
C LYS A 140 -5.42 41.29 -17.87
N ILE A 141 -5.72 41.21 -16.58
CA ILE A 141 -7.10 41.08 -16.11
C ILE A 141 -7.72 42.46 -16.26
N GLU A 142 -8.70 42.58 -17.15
CA GLU A 142 -9.34 43.86 -17.50
C GLU A 142 -10.38 44.30 -16.46
N SER A 143 -10.83 43.40 -15.59
CA SER A 143 -11.90 43.67 -14.62
C SER A 143 -11.61 43.13 -13.22
N LEU A 144 -11.80 43.98 -12.22
CA LEU A 144 -11.73 43.64 -10.79
C LEU A 144 -12.83 42.65 -10.38
N ASP A 145 -13.93 42.55 -11.12
CA ASP A 145 -15.02 41.61 -10.80
C ASP A 145 -14.59 40.15 -10.90
N GLN A 146 -13.52 39.85 -11.66
CA GLN A 146 -13.00 38.49 -11.78
C GLN A 146 -12.43 37.96 -10.45
N TYR A 147 -11.99 38.86 -9.56
CA TYR A 147 -11.48 38.51 -8.22
C TYR A 147 -12.59 38.27 -7.19
N ARG A 148 -13.82 38.72 -7.45
CA ARG A 148 -14.95 38.53 -6.54
C ARG A 148 -15.42 37.07 -6.43
N LYS A 149 -15.02 36.20 -7.37
CA LYS A 149 -15.35 34.77 -7.38
C LYS A 149 -14.48 33.91 -6.45
N GLN A 150 -13.49 34.51 -5.79
CA GLN A 150 -12.54 33.80 -4.89
C GLN A 150 -12.89 33.95 -3.40
N HIS A 151 -13.99 34.61 -3.07
CA HIS A 151 -14.48 34.82 -1.70
C HIS A 151 -15.79 34.08 -1.45
#